data_AF-A0A399YDF0-F1
#
_entry.id   AF-A0A399YDF0-F1
#
_cell.length_a   1.000
_cell.length_b   1.000
_cell.length_c   1.000
_cell.angle_alpha   90.00
_cell.angle_beta   90.00
_cell.angle_gamma   90.00
#
_symmetry.space_group_name_H-M   'P 1'
#
loop_
_entity.id
_entity.type
_entity.pdbx_description
1 polymer ?
#
loop_
_entity_poly.entity_id
_entity_poly.type
_entity_poly.pdbx_seq_one_letter_code
_entity_poly.pdbx_strand_id
1 'polypeptide(L)'
;RELRILKDTDRWGEQFQVASSRIAPAQPYISPAGLTDLDNRFWVMLWDAIRLLKRGDADKPFNIYLQLLYFTLPPLLDALPPEEPTRRALLRANYSRDIATTLRGLGELLDSYLAARAAVIRRQNLVFPINTAFESEIRRLVGRLTLP
;
A
#
# COMPACT_ATOMS: atom_id res chain seq x y z
N ARG A 1 17.84 6.84 -15.79
CA ARG A 1 19.17 6.63 -16.40
C ARG A 1 18.92 6.12 -17.80
N GLU A 2 19.21 6.91 -18.82
CA GLU A 2 19.02 6.51 -20.23
C GLU A 2 20.16 5.59 -20.67
N LEU A 3 19.82 4.46 -21.28
CA LEU A 3 20.78 3.57 -21.95
C LEU A 3 21.15 4.22 -23.28
N ARG A 4 22.44 4.54 -23.47
CA ARG A 4 22.95 5.13 -24.72
C ARG A 4 23.32 4.01 -25.68
N ILE A 5 22.63 3.92 -26.82
CA ILE A 5 22.91 2.92 -27.87
C ILE A 5 24.20 3.31 -28.59
N LEU A 6 25.22 2.46 -28.52
CA LEU A 6 26.57 2.76 -29.02
C LEU A 6 26.81 2.31 -30.47
N LYS A 7 25.95 1.44 -31.01
CA LYS A 7 25.95 1.01 -32.41
C LYS A 7 24.51 0.74 -32.84
N ASP A 8 24.02 1.47 -33.83
CA ASP A 8 22.66 1.34 -34.33
C ASP A 8 22.66 1.29 -35.86
N THR A 9 22.76 0.09 -36.42
CA THR A 9 22.62 -0.14 -37.86
C THR A 9 21.14 -0.16 -38.19
N ASP A 10 20.71 0.67 -39.14
CA ASP A 10 19.31 0.82 -39.59
C ASP A 10 18.30 1.29 -38.53
N ARG A 11 18.78 1.98 -37.48
CA ARG A 11 17.94 2.50 -36.38
C ARG A 11 17.12 1.42 -35.64
N TRP A 12 17.56 0.15 -35.72
CA TRP A 12 16.90 -0.95 -35.04
C TRP A 12 16.88 -0.74 -33.53
N GLY A 13 17.97 -0.26 -32.94
CA GLY A 13 18.09 0.00 -31.52
C GLY A 13 17.14 1.10 -31.05
N GLU A 14 17.10 2.23 -31.75
CA GLU A 14 16.16 3.32 -31.49
C GLU A 14 14.70 2.87 -31.65
N GLN A 15 14.37 2.14 -32.73
CA GLN A 15 13.01 1.62 -32.96
C GLN A 15 12.60 0.60 -31.90
N PHE A 16 13.51 -0.28 -31.48
CA PHE A 16 13.27 -1.26 -30.43
C PHE A 16 13.10 -0.57 -29.06
N GLN A 17 13.89 0.45 -28.73
CA GLN A 17 13.74 1.22 -27.50
C GLN A 17 12.41 2.01 -27.50
N VAL A 18 12.02 2.60 -28.63
CA VAL A 18 10.71 3.25 -28.80
C VAL A 18 9.57 2.23 -28.70
N ALA A 19 9.70 1.03 -29.28
CA ALA A 19 8.70 -0.03 -29.17
C ALA A 19 8.61 -0.60 -27.75
N SER A 20 9.75 -0.82 -27.08
CA SER A 20 9.82 -1.33 -25.72
C SER A 20 9.33 -0.32 -24.69
N SER A 21 9.59 0.98 -24.88
CA SER A 21 9.03 2.03 -24.01
C SER A 21 7.52 2.19 -24.16
N ARG A 22 6.95 1.79 -25.30
CA ARG A 22 5.49 1.70 -25.48
C ARG A 22 4.89 0.47 -24.78
N ILE A 23 5.67 -0.57 -24.57
CA ILE A 23 5.26 -1.76 -23.81
C ILE A 23 5.66 -1.52 -22.34
N ALA A 24 4.89 -0.68 -21.65
CA ALA A 24 4.99 -0.67 -20.20
C ALA A 24 4.66 -2.09 -19.69
N PRO A 25 5.46 -2.69 -18.79
CA PRO A 25 5.12 -3.99 -18.21
C PRO A 25 3.71 -3.88 -17.62
N ALA A 26 2.83 -4.80 -18.01
CA ALA A 26 1.46 -4.81 -17.53
C ALA A 26 1.49 -4.86 -16.01
N GLN A 27 0.89 -3.86 -15.35
CA GLN A 27 0.83 -3.85 -13.90
C GLN A 27 0.04 -5.08 -13.44
N PRO A 28 0.55 -5.85 -12.46
CA PRO A 28 -0.14 -6.99 -11.91
C PRO A 28 -1.58 -6.66 -11.52
N TYR A 29 -2.50 -7.47 -12.02
CA TYR A 29 -3.93 -7.37 -11.72
C TYR A 29 -4.22 -8.02 -10.36
N ILE A 30 -4.98 -7.32 -9.52
CA ILE A 30 -5.54 -7.89 -8.28
C ILE A 30 -7.01 -8.18 -8.52
N SER A 31 -7.41 -9.45 -8.37
CA SER A 31 -8.83 -9.82 -8.48
C SER A 31 -9.65 -9.22 -7.33
N PRO A 32 -10.97 -9.01 -7.50
CA PRO A 32 -11.82 -8.56 -6.40
C PRO A 32 -11.72 -9.46 -5.16
N ALA A 33 -11.67 -10.78 -5.34
CA ALA A 33 -11.48 -11.73 -4.25
C ALA A 33 -10.10 -11.58 -3.57
N GLY A 34 -9.03 -11.44 -4.36
CA GLY A 34 -7.70 -11.19 -3.82
C GLY A 34 -7.62 -9.87 -3.04
N LEU A 35 -8.34 -8.85 -3.49
CA LEU A 35 -8.45 -7.57 -2.77
C LEU A 35 -9.27 -7.72 -1.47
N THR A 36 -10.30 -8.57 -1.46
CA THR A 36 -11.07 -8.87 -0.24
C THR A 36 -10.21 -9.58 0.80
N ASP A 37 -9.42 -10.57 0.39
CA ASP A 37 -8.49 -11.28 1.28
C ASP A 37 -7.42 -10.34 1.85
N LEU A 38 -6.92 -9.44 1.00
CA LEU A 38 -5.98 -8.40 1.39
C LEU A 38 -6.57 -7.46 2.44
N ASP A 39 -7.79 -6.96 2.20
CA ASP A 39 -8.52 -6.09 3.11
C ASP A 39 -8.76 -6.76 4.45
N ASN A 40 -9.28 -7.99 4.46
CA ASN A 40 -9.53 -8.73 5.69
C ASN A 40 -8.25 -8.86 6.53
N ARG A 41 -7.13 -9.18 5.87
CA ARG A 41 -5.85 -9.33 6.55
C ARG A 41 -5.32 -8.00 7.09
N PHE A 42 -5.43 -6.94 6.30
CA PHE A 42 -5.07 -5.60 6.72
C PHE A 42 -5.84 -5.17 7.97
N TRP A 43 -7.17 -5.32 7.95
CA TRP A 43 -8.03 -4.92 9.06
C TRP A 43 -7.69 -5.65 10.36
N VAL A 44 -7.54 -6.97 10.30
CA VAL A 44 -7.22 -7.79 11.48
C VAL A 44 -5.86 -7.40 12.06
N MET A 45 -4.81 -7.34 11.23
CA MET A 45 -3.45 -7.08 11.70
C MET A 45 -3.26 -5.64 12.18
N LEU A 46 -3.86 -4.66 11.49
CA LEU A 46 -3.84 -3.27 11.93
C LEU A 46 -4.49 -3.13 13.31
N TRP A 47 -5.67 -3.74 13.49
CA TRP A 47 -6.39 -3.66 14.74
C TRP A 47 -5.64 -4.35 15.89
N ASP A 48 -5.04 -5.51 15.65
CA ASP A 48 -4.23 -6.20 16.65
C ASP A 48 -3.00 -5.39 17.08
N ALA A 49 -2.30 -4.76 16.13
CA ALA A 49 -1.18 -3.88 16.44
C ALA A 49 -1.62 -2.69 17.31
N ILE A 50 -2.70 -2.00 16.94
CA ILE A 50 -3.25 -0.86 17.70
C ILE A 50 -3.67 -1.30 19.11
N ARG A 51 -4.37 -2.43 19.23
CA ARG A 51 -4.85 -2.96 20.51
C ARG A 51 -3.71 -3.31 21.45
N LEU A 52 -2.63 -3.91 20.96
CA LEU A 52 -1.45 -4.25 21.76
C LEU A 52 -0.70 -3.00 22.21
N LEU A 53 -0.47 -2.05 21.30
CA LEU A 53 0.16 -0.77 21.64
C LEU A 53 -0.63 -0.01 22.71
N LYS A 54 -1.97 0.00 22.63
CA LYS A 54 -2.84 0.61 23.64
C LYS A 54 -2.82 -0.10 25.00
N ARG A 55 -2.39 -1.36 25.06
CA ARG A 55 -2.16 -2.09 26.31
C ARG A 55 -0.75 -1.85 26.89
N GLY A 56 0.08 -1.07 26.21
CA GLY A 56 1.47 -0.85 26.61
C GLY A 56 2.42 -2.00 26.26
N ASP A 57 2.01 -2.93 25.39
CA ASP A 57 2.91 -3.97 24.88
C ASP A 57 3.89 -3.35 23.87
N ALA A 58 5.20 -3.51 24.11
CA ALA A 58 6.24 -2.91 23.30
C ALA A 58 6.86 -3.87 22.26
N ASP A 59 6.79 -5.19 22.51
CA ASP A 59 7.55 -6.18 21.74
C ASP A 59 6.71 -6.90 20.69
N LYS A 60 5.50 -7.35 21.05
CA LYS A 60 4.63 -8.08 20.12
C LYS A 60 4.10 -7.24 18.95
N PRO A 61 3.70 -5.96 19.14
CA PRO A 61 3.15 -5.19 18.02
C PRO A 61 4.13 -4.99 16.87
N PHE A 62 5.45 -5.01 17.13
CA PHE A 62 6.46 -4.89 16.09
C PHE A 62 6.40 -6.05 15.09
N ASN A 63 6.31 -7.28 15.57
CA ASN A 63 6.21 -8.45 14.70
C ASN A 63 4.92 -8.43 13.87
N ILE A 64 3.80 -8.04 14.47
CA ILE A 64 2.52 -7.91 13.77
C ILE A 64 2.60 -6.81 12.72
N TYR A 65 3.24 -5.69 13.04
CA TYR A 65 3.46 -4.60 12.11
C TYR A 65 4.28 -5.04 10.89
N LEU A 66 5.37 -5.77 11.08
CA LEU A 66 6.16 -6.31 9.96
C LEU A 66 5.34 -7.25 9.09
N GLN A 67 4.54 -8.13 9.70
CA GLN A 67 3.65 -9.02 8.96
C GLN A 67 2.57 -8.26 8.19
N LEU A 68 1.97 -7.24 8.82
CA LEU A 68 1.02 -6.34 8.18
C LEU A 68 1.64 -5.77 6.91
N LEU A 69 2.83 -5.15 7.02
CA LEU A 69 3.49 -4.55 5.86
C LEU A 69 3.80 -5.61 4.79
N TYR A 70 4.40 -6.72 5.20
CA TYR A 70 4.82 -7.79 4.29
C TYR A 70 3.66 -8.40 3.50
N PHE A 71 2.51 -8.62 4.13
CA PHE A 71 1.39 -9.27 3.46
C PHE A 71 0.47 -8.31 2.71
N THR A 72 0.44 -7.03 3.10
CA THR A 72 -0.56 -6.08 2.56
C THR A 72 -0.01 -5.09 1.56
N LEU A 73 1.25 -4.65 1.74
CA LEU A 73 1.82 -3.62 0.87
C LEU A 73 2.24 -4.14 -0.51
N PRO A 74 2.96 -5.28 -0.65
CA PRO A 74 3.47 -5.68 -1.96
C PRO A 74 2.40 -5.81 -3.03
N PRO A 75 1.22 -6.44 -2.80
CA PRO A 75 0.18 -6.52 -3.82
C PRO A 75 -0.29 -5.14 -4.30
N LEU A 76 -0.52 -4.19 -3.38
CA LEU A 76 -0.93 -2.82 -3.73
C LEU A 76 0.16 -2.06 -4.44
N LEU A 77 1.41 -2.21 -4.01
CA LEU A 77 2.55 -1.58 -4.67
C LEU A 77 2.66 -2.12 -6.09
N ASP A 78 2.67 -3.43 -6.29
CA ASP A 78 2.80 -4.02 -7.63
C ASP A 78 1.65 -3.59 -8.56
N ALA A 79 0.42 -3.48 -8.06
CA ALA A 79 -0.73 -3.03 -8.83
C ALA A 79 -0.72 -1.52 -9.18
N LEU A 80 0.08 -0.71 -8.47
CA LEU A 80 0.13 0.74 -8.62
C LEU A 80 1.42 1.17 -9.34
N PRO A 81 1.32 1.98 -10.40
CA PRO A 81 2.52 2.43 -11.10
C PRO A 81 3.37 3.34 -10.21
N PRO A 82 4.70 3.41 -10.45
CA PRO A 82 5.63 4.21 -9.65
C PRO A 82 5.25 5.69 -9.50
N GLU A 83 4.56 6.25 -10.49
CA GLU A 83 4.15 7.65 -10.54
C GLU A 83 2.91 7.95 -9.68
N GLU A 84 2.17 6.92 -9.25
CA GLU A 84 0.96 7.11 -8.45
C GLU A 84 1.31 7.70 -7.07
N PRO A 85 0.72 8.84 -6.66
CA PRO A 85 1.06 9.48 -5.39
C PRO A 85 0.73 8.59 -4.18
N THR A 86 -0.32 7.78 -4.25
CA THR A 86 -0.74 6.87 -3.18
C THR A 86 0.28 5.75 -2.95
N ARG A 87 1.00 5.32 -4.00
CA ARG A 87 2.12 4.37 -3.88
C ARG A 87 3.22 4.93 -2.96
N ARG A 88 3.59 6.20 -3.13
CA ARG A 88 4.63 6.84 -2.32
C ARG A 88 4.21 6.99 -0.86
N ALA A 89 2.92 7.18 -0.58
CA ALA A 89 2.41 7.26 0.79
C ALA A 89 2.58 5.93 1.54
N LEU A 90 2.32 4.79 0.87
CA LEU A 90 2.54 3.46 1.45
C LEU A 90 4.00 3.22 1.86
N LEU A 91 4.96 3.76 1.10
CA LEU A 91 6.40 3.61 1.36
C LEU A 91 6.90 4.43 2.55
N ARG A 92 6.07 5.32 3.12
CA ARG A 92 6.42 6.13 4.30
C ARG A 92 6.06 5.44 5.61
N ALA A 93 5.51 4.22 5.56
CA ALA A 93 5.20 3.44 6.74
C ALA A 93 6.46 3.29 7.62
N ASN A 94 6.34 3.68 8.89
CA ASN A 94 7.44 3.61 9.85
C ASN A 94 6.96 3.07 11.21
N TYR A 95 7.86 2.41 11.94
CA TYR A 95 7.64 1.93 13.30
C TYR A 95 8.68 2.53 14.25
N SER A 96 8.25 2.99 15.42
CA SER A 96 9.11 3.60 16.44
C SER A 96 9.03 2.83 17.76
N ARG A 97 10.02 3.02 18.64
CA ARG A 97 9.94 2.55 20.03
C ARG A 97 8.96 3.39 20.87
N ASP A 98 8.68 4.63 20.44
CA ASP A 98 7.69 5.46 21.09
C ASP A 98 6.26 5.04 20.68
N ILE A 99 5.45 4.62 21.66
CA ILE A 99 4.10 4.09 21.44
C ILE A 99 3.20 5.15 20.78
N ALA A 100 3.28 6.41 21.22
CA ALA A 100 2.44 7.47 20.69
C ALA A 100 2.76 7.75 19.21
N THR A 101 4.05 7.82 18.88
CA THR A 101 4.53 7.95 17.50
C THR A 101 4.10 6.77 16.64
N THR A 102 4.23 5.54 17.13
CA THR A 102 3.83 4.34 16.38
C THR A 102 2.33 4.28 16.15
N LEU A 103 1.52 4.62 17.15
CA LEU A 103 0.06 4.72 16.98
C LEU A 103 -0.30 5.74 15.90
N ARG A 104 0.31 6.93 15.90
CA ARG A 104 0.10 7.93 14.84
C ARG A 104 0.49 7.39 13.46
N GLY A 105 1.64 6.72 13.36
CA GLY A 105 2.09 6.08 12.12
C GLY A 105 1.13 4.99 11.61
N LEU A 106 0.48 4.23 12.51
CA LEU A 106 -0.57 3.27 12.12
C LEU A 106 -1.83 3.97 11.58
N GLY A 107 -2.19 5.14 12.10
CA GLY A 107 -3.25 5.97 11.54
C GLY A 107 -2.92 6.48 10.13
N GLU A 108 -1.70 6.96 9.93
CA GLU A 108 -1.22 7.39 8.61
C GLU A 108 -1.15 6.23 7.61
N LEU A 109 -0.76 5.03 8.08
CA LEU A 109 -0.77 3.80 7.29
C LEU A 109 -2.19 3.41 6.87
N LEU A 110 -3.17 3.51 7.77
CA LEU A 110 -4.58 3.29 7.46
C LEU A 110 -5.05 4.20 6.33
N ASP A 111 -4.78 5.50 6.44
CA ASP A 111 -5.20 6.46 5.42
C ASP A 111 -4.51 6.18 4.07
N SER A 112 -3.22 5.85 4.10
CA SER A 112 -2.43 5.51 2.92
C SER A 112 -2.92 4.22 2.25
N TYR A 113 -3.23 3.19 3.04
CA TYR A 113 -3.78 1.92 2.57
C TYR A 113 -5.11 2.13 1.84
N LEU A 114 -6.05 2.85 2.47
CA LEU A 114 -7.35 3.11 1.89
C LEU A 114 -7.27 3.93 0.60
N ALA A 115 -6.36 4.91 0.55
CA ALA A 115 -6.11 5.70 -0.66
C ALA A 115 -5.51 4.84 -1.79
N ALA A 116 -4.55 3.97 -1.46
CA ALA A 116 -3.93 3.05 -2.42
C ALA A 116 -4.95 2.02 -2.96
N ARG A 117 -5.74 1.41 -2.07
CA ARG A 117 -6.83 0.49 -2.44
C ARG A 117 -7.84 1.16 -3.37
N ALA A 118 -8.28 2.37 -3.04
CA ALA A 118 -9.19 3.13 -3.89
C ALA A 118 -8.58 3.43 -5.27
N ALA A 119 -7.28 3.74 -5.33
CA ALA A 119 -6.57 3.93 -6.60
C ALA A 119 -6.52 2.63 -7.42
N VAL A 120 -6.25 1.47 -6.80
CA VAL A 120 -6.28 0.15 -7.47
C VAL A 120 -7.66 -0.14 -8.04
N ILE A 121 -8.72 0.00 -7.23
CA ILE A 121 -10.11 -0.23 -7.65
C ILE A 121 -10.44 0.62 -8.88
N ARG A 122 -10.12 1.92 -8.84
CA ARG A 122 -10.37 2.85 -9.95
C ARG A 122 -9.56 2.49 -11.20
N ARG A 123 -8.27 2.17 -11.05
CA ARG A 123 -7.39 1.90 -12.20
C ARG A 123 -7.70 0.58 -12.89
N GLN A 124 -8.09 -0.43 -12.12
CA GLN A 124 -8.38 -1.77 -12.62
C GLN A 124 -9.89 -2.01 -12.86
N ASN A 125 -10.73 -0.97 -12.69
CA ASN A 125 -12.19 -1.03 -12.82
C ASN A 125 -12.82 -2.20 -12.04
N LEU A 126 -12.39 -2.39 -10.79
CA LEU A 126 -12.84 -3.51 -9.96
C LEU A 126 -14.25 -3.27 -9.42
N VAL A 127 -15.11 -4.28 -9.51
CA VAL A 127 -16.37 -4.32 -8.78
C VAL A 127 -16.05 -4.79 -7.35
N PHE A 128 -15.77 -3.85 -6.47
CA PHE A 128 -15.39 -4.12 -5.08
C PHE A 128 -16.35 -3.40 -4.11
N PRO A 129 -17.08 -4.13 -3.24
CA PRO A 129 -18.02 -3.52 -2.30
C PRO A 129 -17.27 -2.86 -1.14
N ILE A 130 -17.32 -1.53 -1.06
CA ILE A 130 -16.74 -0.77 0.05
C ILE A 130 -17.80 -0.55 1.13
N ASN A 131 -17.53 -1.00 2.36
CA ASN A 131 -18.36 -0.67 3.51
C ASN A 131 -17.91 0.67 4.12
N THR A 132 -18.44 1.75 3.57
CA THR A 132 -18.08 3.12 3.96
C THR A 132 -18.42 3.45 5.42
N ALA A 133 -19.49 2.86 5.96
CA ALA A 133 -19.89 3.04 7.36
C ALA A 133 -18.85 2.44 8.31
N PHE A 134 -18.44 1.19 8.05
CA PHE A 134 -17.37 0.53 8.81
C PHE A 134 -16.06 1.33 8.74
N GLU A 135 -15.62 1.73 7.55
CA GLU A 135 -14.36 2.47 7.39
C GLU A 135 -14.36 3.82 8.10
N SER A 136 -15.49 4.53 8.07
CA SER A 136 -15.64 5.80 8.75
C SER A 136 -15.56 5.64 10.27
N GLU A 137 -16.20 4.60 10.81
CA GLU A 137 -16.10 4.29 12.24
C GLU A 137 -14.69 3.86 12.65
N ILE A 138 -14.01 3.05 11.84
CA ILE A 138 -12.61 2.68 12.10
C ILE A 138 -11.70 3.91 12.05
N ARG A 139 -11.81 4.78 11.04
CA ARG A 139 -11.03 6.02 10.98
C ARG A 139 -11.28 6.90 12.20
N ARG A 140 -12.54 7.04 12.63
CA ARG A 140 -12.91 7.80 13.84
C ARG A 140 -12.34 7.16 15.11
N LEU A 141 -12.36 5.84 15.19
CA LEU A 141 -11.82 5.09 16.33
C LEU A 141 -10.30 5.24 16.39
N VAL A 142 -9.60 4.99 15.28
CA VAL A 142 -8.15 5.15 15.20
C VAL A 142 -7.76 6.60 15.49
N GLY A 143 -8.45 7.59 14.90
CA GLY A 143 -8.22 9.01 15.20
C GLY A 143 -8.29 9.33 16.70
N ARG A 144 -9.31 8.83 17.41
CA ARG A 144 -9.42 8.97 18.87
C ARG A 144 -8.28 8.30 19.63
N LEU A 145 -7.77 7.18 19.11
CA LEU A 145 -6.69 6.42 19.73
C LEU A 145 -5.30 6.99 19.39
N THR A 146 -5.15 7.77 18.33
CA THR A 146 -3.87 8.34 17.90
C THR A 146 -3.66 9.79 18.32
N LEU A 147 -4.71 10.46 18.81
CA LEU A 147 -4.63 11.78 19.40
C LEU A 147 -3.94 11.71 20.78
N PRO A 148 -3.10 12.70 21.13
CA PRO A 148 -2.43 12.79 22.42
C PRO A 148 -3.40 12.98 23.59
#